data_AF-A0A5C5ZEJ3-F1
#
_entry.id   AF-A0A5C5ZEJ3-F1
#
_cell.length_a   1.000
_cell.length_b   1.000
_cell.length_c   1.000
_cell.angle_alpha   90.00
_cell.angle_beta   90.00
_cell.angle_gamma   90.00
#
_symmetry.space_group_name_H-M   'P 1'
#
loop_
_entity.id
_entity.type
_entity.pdbx_description
1 polymer ?
#
loop_
_entity_poly.entity_id
_entity_poly.type
_entity_poly.pdbx_seq_one_letter_code
_entity_poly.pdbx_strand_id
1 'polypeptide(L)'
;MPQQYSKHQQNIIKRYYDNRESIGLQRLSELVTELYLAEGKKREKQWEMIIKALEKCGLKPDRIAHIRKSDDPQMVAKVVEELMAKGE
;
A
#
# COMPACT_ATOMS: atom_id res chain seq x y z
N MET A 1 27.91 -18.05 3.04
CA MET A 1 28.26 -17.37 4.31
C MET A 1 27.15 -16.37 4.61
N PRO A 2 26.27 -16.58 5.61
CA PRO A 2 25.20 -15.63 5.93
C PRO A 2 25.82 -14.37 6.56
N GLN A 3 25.48 -13.19 6.04
CA GLN A 3 26.01 -11.93 6.55
C GLN A 3 25.47 -11.68 7.96
N GLN A 4 26.34 -11.80 8.97
CA GLN A 4 26.03 -11.42 10.34
C GLN A 4 25.97 -9.89 10.43
N TYR A 5 24.79 -9.32 10.21
CA TYR A 5 24.54 -7.93 10.51
C TYR A 5 24.68 -7.71 12.03
N SER A 6 25.46 -6.72 12.44
CA SER A 6 25.56 -6.28 13.84
C SER A 6 24.17 -5.96 14.40
N LYS A 7 23.92 -6.12 15.71
CA LYS A 7 22.64 -5.75 16.36
C LYS A 7 22.15 -4.34 15.97
N HIS A 8 23.08 -3.41 15.73
CA HIS A 8 22.75 -2.08 15.26
C HIS A 8 22.24 -2.07 13.80
N GLN A 9 22.87 -2.81 12.90
CA GLN A 9 22.45 -2.96 11.50
C GLN A 9 21.11 -3.70 11.39
N GLN A 10 20.86 -4.71 12.23
CA GLN A 10 19.57 -5.40 12.30
C GLN A 10 18.45 -4.45 12.70
N ASN A 11 18.68 -3.55 13.68
CA ASN A 11 17.71 -2.53 14.07
C ASN A 11 17.44 -1.51 12.96
N ILE A 12 18.45 -1.11 12.18
CA ILE A 12 18.27 -0.22 11.03
C ILE A 12 17.47 -0.92 9.93
N ILE A 13 17.78 -2.18 9.62
CA ILE A 13 17.06 -2.98 8.64
C ILE A 13 15.59 -3.15 9.09
N LYS A 14 15.37 -3.50 10.36
CA LYS A 14 14.03 -3.63 10.93
C LYS A 14 13.25 -2.31 10.86
N ARG A 15 13.85 -1.20 11.35
CA ARG A 15 13.26 0.14 11.25
C ARG A 15 13.02 0.59 9.82
N TYR A 16 13.87 0.19 8.88
CA TYR A 16 13.69 0.48 7.47
C TYR A 16 12.46 -0.22 6.92
N TYR A 17 12.21 -1.48 7.27
CA TYR A 17 11.00 -2.20 6.89
C TYR A 17 9.75 -1.66 7.61
N ASP A 18 9.82 -1.44 8.93
CA ASP A 18 8.73 -0.87 9.74
C ASP A 18 8.32 0.54 9.23
N ASN A 19 9.30 1.41 8.94
CA ASN A 19 9.01 2.75 8.39
C ASN A 19 8.58 2.69 6.93
N ARG A 20 9.06 1.73 6.14
CA ARG A 20 8.65 1.58 4.73
C ARG A 20 7.20 1.15 4.62
N GLU A 21 6.74 0.31 5.53
CA GLU A 21 5.33 -0.07 5.63
C GLU A 21 4.47 1.14 6.03
N SER A 22 4.87 1.88 7.06
CA SER A 22 4.20 3.13 7.48
C SER A 22 4.13 4.17 6.35
N ILE A 23 5.23 4.41 5.62
CA ILE A 23 5.28 5.32 4.47
C ILE A 23 4.39 4.81 3.31
N GLY A 24 4.36 3.50 3.08
CA GLY A 24 3.52 2.88 2.06
C GLY A 24 2.03 3.08 2.34
N LEU A 25 1.64 2.90 3.61
CA LEU A 25 0.25 3.04 4.05
C LEU A 25 -0.22 4.49 4.03
N GLN A 26 0.61 5.44 4.49
CA GLN A 26 0.31 6.87 4.38
C GLN A 26 0.09 7.29 2.92
N ARG A 27 0.95 6.84 2.00
CA ARG A 27 0.80 7.12 0.58
C ARG A 27 -0.47 6.50 -0.01
N LEU A 28 -0.85 5.31 0.43
CA LEU A 28 -2.10 4.65 0.03
C LEU A 28 -3.33 5.46 0.45
N SER A 29 -3.36 5.99 1.68
CA SER A 29 -4.44 6.86 2.15
C SER A 29 -4.60 8.14 1.33
N GLU A 30 -3.48 8.77 0.93
CA GLU A 30 -3.50 9.92 0.03
C GLU A 30 -4.08 9.55 -1.33
N LEU A 31 -3.64 8.43 -1.90
CA LEU A 31 -4.11 7.98 -3.21
C LEU A 31 -5.61 7.67 -3.22
N VAL A 32 -6.15 7.11 -2.14
CA VAL A 32 -7.59 6.87 -1.96
C VAL A 32 -8.36 8.18 -1.90
N THR A 33 -7.86 9.17 -1.16
CA THR A 33 -8.50 10.50 -1.07
C THR A 33 -8.53 11.18 -2.44
N GLU A 34 -7.43 11.15 -3.17
CA GLU A 34 -7.35 11.67 -4.55
C GLU A 34 -8.30 10.91 -5.50
N LEU A 35 -8.52 9.61 -5.28
CA LEU A 35 -9.45 8.81 -6.08
C LEU A 35 -10.91 9.25 -5.93
N TYR A 36 -11.33 9.69 -4.73
CA TYR A 36 -12.68 10.26 -4.54
C TYR A 36 -12.92 11.52 -5.37
N LEU A 37 -11.87 12.28 -5.68
CA LEU A 37 -11.95 13.55 -6.39
C LEU A 37 -11.58 13.42 -7.87
N ALA A 38 -11.11 12.25 -8.30
CA ALA A 38 -10.61 12.03 -9.65
C ALA A 38 -11.67 11.42 -10.56
N GLU A 39 -11.78 11.99 -11.75
CA GLU A 39 -12.69 11.54 -12.81
C GLU A 39 -11.93 11.33 -14.14
N GLY A 40 -12.56 10.59 -15.06
CA GLY A 40 -12.05 10.34 -16.42
C GLY A 40 -10.60 9.84 -16.44
N LYS A 41 -9.76 10.42 -17.30
CA LYS A 41 -8.35 10.01 -17.46
C LYS A 41 -7.52 10.16 -16.17
N LYS A 42 -7.89 11.11 -15.29
CA LYS A 42 -7.19 11.31 -14.01
C LYS A 42 -7.50 10.15 -13.05
N ARG A 43 -8.76 9.69 -13.02
CA ARG A 43 -9.19 8.52 -12.23
C ARG A 43 -8.43 7.25 -12.63
N GLU A 44 -8.27 7.02 -13.93
CA GLU A 44 -7.52 5.85 -14.42
C GLU A 44 -6.06 5.87 -13.95
N LYS A 45 -5.38 7.02 -14.08
CA LYS A 45 -4.01 7.17 -13.54
C LYS A 45 -3.95 6.96 -12.02
N GLN A 46 -4.98 7.41 -11.31
CA GLN A 46 -5.08 7.21 -9.87
C GLN A 46 -5.16 5.74 -9.52
N TRP A 47 -5.97 4.98 -10.24
CA TRP A 47 -6.08 3.53 -10.10
C TRP A 47 -4.78 2.81 -10.38
N GLU A 48 -4.02 3.20 -11.42
CA GLU A 48 -2.70 2.63 -11.68
C GLU A 48 -1.74 2.81 -10.50
N MET A 49 -1.78 3.98 -9.85
CA MET A 49 -0.96 4.26 -8.67
C MET A 49 -1.40 3.44 -7.46
N ILE A 50 -2.70 3.32 -7.22
CA ILE A 50 -3.28 2.51 -6.14
C ILE A 50 -2.91 1.04 -6.31
N ILE A 51 -3.09 0.48 -7.51
CA ILE A 51 -2.74 -0.91 -7.82
C ILE A 51 -1.28 -1.18 -7.49
N LYS A 52 -0.36 -0.35 -8.00
CA LYS A 52 1.09 -0.48 -7.73
C LYS A 52 1.41 -0.38 -6.24
N ALA A 53 0.67 0.41 -5.48
CA ALA A 53 0.87 0.53 -4.03
C ALA A 53 0.37 -0.73 -3.31
N LEU A 54 -0.81 -1.24 -3.65
CA LEU A 54 -1.36 -2.48 -3.10
C LEU A 54 -0.46 -3.69 -3.39
N GLU A 55 0.10 -3.79 -4.60
CA GLU A 55 1.08 -4.82 -4.97
C GLU A 55 2.33 -4.77 -4.09
N LYS A 56 2.86 -3.56 -3.81
CA LYS A 56 4.02 -3.37 -2.93
C LYS A 56 3.72 -3.72 -1.47
N CYS A 57 2.46 -3.58 -1.04
CA CYS A 57 1.98 -4.05 0.26
C CYS A 57 1.73 -5.57 0.29
N GLY A 58 1.99 -6.30 -0.79
CA GLY A 58 1.87 -7.75 -0.84
C GLY A 58 0.45 -8.28 -0.99
N LEU A 59 -0.50 -7.45 -1.43
CA LEU A 59 -1.85 -7.93 -1.73
C LEU A 59 -1.83 -8.90 -2.92
N LYS A 60 -2.64 -9.95 -2.84
CA LYS A 60 -2.76 -10.94 -3.93
C LYS A 60 -3.38 -10.30 -5.19
N PRO A 61 -2.88 -10.63 -6.40
CA PRO A 61 -3.40 -10.06 -7.66
C PRO A 61 -4.91 -10.22 -7.85
N ASP A 62 -5.49 -11.38 -7.51
CA ASP A 62 -6.95 -11.59 -7.57
C ASP A 62 -7.75 -10.59 -6.73
N ARG A 63 -7.24 -10.26 -5.53
CA ARG A 63 -7.87 -9.29 -4.64
C ARG A 63 -7.78 -7.88 -5.24
N ILE A 64 -6.62 -7.52 -5.79
CA ILE A 64 -6.41 -6.23 -6.47
C ILE A 64 -7.32 -6.10 -7.69
N ALA A 65 -7.45 -7.15 -8.49
CA ALA A 65 -8.34 -7.18 -9.65
C ALA A 65 -9.81 -7.00 -9.24
N HIS A 66 -10.23 -7.65 -8.15
CA HIS A 66 -11.58 -7.49 -7.61
C HIS A 66 -11.84 -6.05 -7.12
N ILE A 67 -10.88 -5.45 -6.41
CA ILE A 67 -10.95 -4.05 -5.97
C ILE A 67 -10.99 -3.09 -7.17
N ARG A 68 -10.15 -3.31 -8.19
CA ARG A 68 -10.16 -2.46 -9.38
C ARG A 68 -11.50 -2.55 -10.13
N LYS A 69 -12.08 -3.75 -10.20
CA LYS A 69 -13.35 -4.01 -10.87
C LYS A 69 -14.54 -3.37 -10.16
N SER A 70 -14.50 -3.22 -8.82
CA SER A 70 -15.57 -2.52 -8.11
C SER A 70 -15.58 -1.02 -8.40
N ASP A 71 -14.45 -0.45 -8.84
CA ASP A 71 -14.24 0.99 -9.03
C ASP A 71 -14.67 1.82 -7.80
N ASP A 72 -14.61 1.22 -6.60
CA ASP A 72 -15.12 1.81 -5.36
C ASP A 72 -13.98 2.29 -4.45
N PRO A 73 -13.82 3.62 -4.25
CA PRO A 73 -12.83 4.16 -3.34
C PRO A 73 -13.04 3.75 -1.87
N GLN A 74 -14.28 3.47 -1.43
CA GLN A 74 -14.57 3.01 -0.07
C GLN A 74 -13.99 1.61 0.16
N MET A 75 -14.05 0.76 -0.86
CA MET A 75 -13.45 -0.58 -0.81
C MET A 75 -11.93 -0.50 -0.64
N VAL A 76 -11.28 0.44 -1.33
CA VAL A 76 -9.83 0.65 -1.18
C VAL A 76 -9.51 1.16 0.25
N ALA A 77 -10.31 2.10 0.79
CA ALA A 77 -10.12 2.61 2.14
C ALA A 77 -10.16 1.48 3.19
N LYS A 78 -11.14 0.58 3.12
CA LYS A 78 -11.23 -0.59 4.00
C LYS A 78 -10.00 -1.49 3.92
N VAL A 79 -9.48 -1.69 2.71
CA VAL A 79 -8.26 -2.49 2.50
C VAL A 79 -7.04 -1.81 3.13
N VAL A 80 -6.95 -0.48 3.06
CA VAL A 80 -5.90 0.28 3.73
C VAL A 80 -5.99 0.15 5.25
N GLU A 81 -7.18 0.26 5.83
CA GLU A 81 -7.42 0.05 7.27
C GLU A 81 -7.02 -1.38 7.70
N GLU A 82 -7.40 -2.40 6.93
CA GLU A 82 -7.00 -3.79 7.20
C GLU A 82 -5.49 -3.99 7.15
N LEU A 83 -4.79 -3.34 6.21
CA LEU A 83 -3.34 -3.41 6.10
C LEU A 83 -2.65 -2.69 7.26
N MET A 84 -3.17 -1.53 7.67
CA MET A 84 -2.69 -0.82 8.87
C MET A 84 -2.83 -1.70 10.12
N ALA A 85 -4.00 -2.32 10.32
CA ALA A 85 -4.26 -3.18 11.48
C ALA A 85 -3.45 -4.49 11.50
N LYS A 86 -2.89 -4.91 10.36
CA LYS A 86 -2.02 -6.10 10.27
C LYS A 86 -0.54 -5.80 10.48
N GLY A 87 -0.14 -4.53 10.34
CA GLY A 87 1.24 -4.08 10.55
C GLY A 87 1.56 -3.69 12.00
N GLU A 88 0.55 -3.65 12.88
CA GLU A 88 0.68 -3.50 14.34
C GLU A 88 0.86 -4.86 15.04
#